data_AF-A0A553I1A4-F1
#
_entry.id   AF-A0A553I1A4-F1
#
_cell.length_a   1.000
_cell.length_b   1.000
_cell.length_c   1.000
_cell.angle_alpha   90.00
_cell.angle_beta   90.00
_cell.angle_gamma   90.00
#
_symmetry.space_group_name_H-M   'P 1'
#
loop_
_entity.id
_entity.type
_entity.pdbx_description
1 polymer ?
#
loop_
_entity_poly.entity_id
_entity_poly.type
_entity_poly.pdbx_seq_one_letter_code
_entity_poly.pdbx_strand_id
1 'polypeptide(L)'
;MGSGILFSYPQLATLAGLQGVIVYAISSAAPILVFAILTPIIRRKCPEGFVLTEWTRQRYGLITALYLSALTLLTLFLYMVAELSAIGQVVTALTGLDALPVVIVEAVVTTIYTSLGGFKISFLTDNVQGTMIVGLIIIATITVGVKTEIKPELIESSGLLKPNLVGWQLIYILPIAILTNYFFLANFWLRAFASKTDKDLWIGISVATVFITIVLTLVGVAGLVAAWSGAWPGDPPQEDGSIAFFLLLEQLPNWVVGIVLVMAVALSTAAFDSLQSATVSTASNDLFRNRLNIWFVRGAVVLIIFPVVVLALKAPGILQIYLITDLLSAATIPVLVIGLSDRFYWWRGFEVVVGGLGGILTVFIFGTIYYGSAQKGGELIILEEGLYTGDWGAFGAFVAAPVGGVIWGFIALAVRLGYQYAQSRIHHTRFDALDRPYFAGVVSEERDAINPQDEVASAKSTGKFF
;
A
#
# COMPACT_ATOMS: atom_id res chain seq x y z
N MET A 1 -3.42 -5.00 8.35
CA MET A 1 -2.19 -5.06 9.16
C MET A 1 -1.68 -6.48 9.02
N GLY A 2 -0.51 -6.68 8.42
CA GLY A 2 0.11 -8.00 8.37
C GLY A 2 1.27 -8.12 9.35
N SER A 3 1.99 -9.23 9.28
CA SER A 3 3.09 -9.56 10.20
C SER A 3 4.30 -8.63 10.04
N GLY A 4 4.48 -8.03 8.85
CA GLY A 4 5.57 -7.11 8.57
C GLY A 4 5.63 -5.88 9.49
N ILE A 5 4.53 -5.49 10.13
CA ILE A 5 4.52 -4.37 11.10
C ILE A 5 5.37 -4.65 12.34
N LEU A 6 5.54 -5.93 12.69
CA LEU A 6 6.36 -6.36 13.84
C LEU A 6 7.87 -6.19 13.57
N PHE A 7 8.25 -5.94 12.31
CA PHE A 7 9.62 -5.66 11.91
C PHE A 7 9.79 -4.18 11.58
N SER A 8 8.97 -3.64 10.67
CA SER A 8 9.22 -2.31 10.10
C SER A 8 9.11 -1.18 11.13
N TYR A 9 8.16 -1.24 12.06
CA TYR A 9 7.98 -0.18 13.06
C TYR A 9 9.06 -0.23 14.16
N PRO A 10 9.38 -1.40 14.75
CA PRO A 10 10.50 -1.52 15.68
C PRO A 10 11.84 -1.16 15.03
N GLN A 11 12.09 -1.62 13.80
CA GLN A 11 13.28 -1.23 13.03
C GLN A 11 13.38 0.28 12.90
N LEU A 12 12.29 0.94 12.50
CA LEU A 12 12.28 2.38 12.39
C LEU A 12 12.55 3.08 13.71
N ALA A 13 12.05 2.54 14.82
CA ALA A 13 12.28 3.08 16.14
C ALA A 13 13.76 3.10 16.52
N THR A 14 14.51 2.04 16.17
CA THR A 14 15.96 1.97 16.43
C THR A 14 16.77 2.98 15.61
N LEU A 15 16.25 3.44 14.47
CA LEU A 15 16.95 4.34 13.53
C LEU A 15 16.54 5.81 13.70
N ALA A 16 15.23 6.06 13.74
CA ALA A 16 14.61 7.38 13.69
C ALA A 16 14.03 7.83 15.05
N GLY A 17 14.17 6.99 16.07
CA GLY A 17 13.72 7.28 17.42
C GLY A 17 12.21 7.44 17.54
N LEU A 18 11.78 8.10 18.62
CA LEU A 18 10.36 8.34 18.90
C LEU A 18 9.68 9.18 17.81
N GLN A 19 10.39 10.16 17.26
CA GLN A 19 9.89 10.98 16.15
C GLN A 19 9.54 10.10 14.94
N GLY A 20 10.46 9.22 14.52
CA GLY A 20 10.22 8.32 13.40
C GLY A 20 9.01 7.40 13.61
N VAL A 21 8.85 6.84 14.81
CA VAL A 21 7.70 5.99 15.15
C VAL A 21 6.38 6.75 15.01
N ILE A 22 6.28 7.94 15.59
CA ILE A 22 5.06 8.75 15.54
C ILE A 22 4.76 9.15 14.10
N VAL A 23 5.77 9.61 13.37
CA VAL A 23 5.63 9.98 11.96
C VAL A 23 5.16 8.78 11.15
N TYR A 24 5.74 7.59 11.32
CA TYR A 24 5.33 6.41 10.55
C TYR A 24 3.93 5.92 10.91
N ALA A 25 3.58 5.89 12.19
CA ALA A 25 2.23 5.51 12.64
C ALA A 25 1.16 6.45 12.05
N ILE A 26 1.37 7.76 12.12
CA ILE A 26 0.47 8.76 11.55
C ILE A 26 0.45 8.67 10.02
N SER A 27 1.61 8.54 9.38
CA SER A 27 1.72 8.41 7.92
C SER A 27 1.10 7.13 7.39
N SER A 28 0.98 6.11 8.21
CA SER A 28 0.28 4.87 7.85
C SER A 28 -1.23 5.00 8.04
N ALA A 29 -1.67 5.59 9.15
CA ALA A 29 -3.08 5.66 9.47
C ALA A 29 -3.83 6.78 8.71
N ALA A 30 -3.27 8.00 8.69
CA ALA A 30 -3.95 9.18 8.18
C ALA A 30 -4.32 9.10 6.69
N PRO A 31 -3.48 8.54 5.79
CA PRO A 31 -3.85 8.40 4.38
C PRO A 31 -5.09 7.54 4.11
N ILE A 32 -5.48 6.66 5.04
CA ILE A 32 -6.71 5.86 4.90
C ILE A 32 -7.96 6.77 4.82
N LEU A 33 -7.93 7.94 5.47
CA LEU A 33 -9.00 8.94 5.40
C LEU A 33 -9.30 9.39 3.96
N VAL A 34 -8.32 9.34 3.05
CA VAL A 34 -8.50 9.71 1.65
C VAL A 34 -9.55 8.84 0.97
N PHE A 35 -9.70 7.56 1.36
CA PHE A 35 -10.75 6.71 0.81
C PHE A 35 -12.16 7.17 1.19
N ALA A 36 -12.34 7.81 2.35
CA ALA A 36 -13.63 8.38 2.73
C ALA A 36 -14.04 9.55 1.81
N ILE A 37 -13.06 10.26 1.23
CA ILE A 37 -13.27 11.35 0.27
C ILE A 37 -13.41 10.81 -1.15
N LEU A 38 -12.52 9.91 -1.57
CA LEU A 38 -12.44 9.43 -2.96
C LEU A 38 -13.53 8.43 -3.31
N THR A 39 -13.91 7.55 -2.39
CA THR A 39 -14.90 6.50 -2.68
C THR A 39 -16.24 7.09 -3.11
N PRO A 40 -16.83 8.09 -2.43
CA PRO A 40 -18.05 8.75 -2.91
C PRO A 40 -17.90 9.42 -4.29
N ILE A 41 -16.74 10.03 -4.57
CA ILE A 41 -16.45 10.67 -5.86
C ILE A 41 -16.43 9.61 -6.97
N ILE A 42 -15.74 8.50 -6.75
CA ILE A 42 -15.63 7.43 -7.74
C ILE A 42 -16.97 6.71 -7.91
N ARG A 43 -17.74 6.46 -6.83
CA ARG A 43 -19.10 5.89 -6.90
C ARG A 43 -20.01 6.71 -7.81
N ARG A 44 -19.94 8.05 -7.74
CA ARG A 44 -20.73 8.94 -8.60
C ARG A 44 -20.26 8.92 -10.05
N LYS A 45 -18.94 8.82 -10.29
CA LYS A 45 -18.35 8.82 -11.64
C LYS A 45 -18.45 7.46 -12.34
N CYS A 46 -18.44 6.36 -11.59
CA CYS A 46 -18.45 4.99 -12.07
C CYS A 46 -19.38 4.12 -11.20
N PRO A 47 -20.71 4.23 -11.33
CA PRO A 47 -21.65 3.47 -10.50
C PRO A 47 -21.57 1.95 -10.73
N GLU A 48 -21.08 1.52 -11.90
CA GLU A 48 -20.87 0.11 -12.28
C GLU A 48 -19.44 -0.39 -11.98
N GLY A 49 -18.52 0.49 -11.57
CA GLY A 49 -17.09 0.17 -11.44
C GLY A 49 -16.66 -0.03 -9.98
N PHE A 50 -16.19 -1.23 -9.65
CA PHE A 50 -15.84 -1.61 -8.27
C PHE A 50 -14.36 -1.36 -7.88
N VAL A 51 -13.53 -0.79 -8.77
CA VAL A 51 -12.07 -0.61 -8.55
C VAL A 51 -11.55 0.65 -9.27
N LEU A 52 -10.49 1.29 -8.73
CA LEU A 52 -9.78 2.43 -9.34
C LEU A 52 -9.36 2.19 -10.80
N THR A 53 -9.05 0.95 -11.16
CA THR A 53 -8.66 0.52 -12.51
C THR A 53 -9.80 0.68 -13.51
N GLU A 54 -11.05 0.45 -13.10
CA GLU A 54 -12.22 0.63 -13.95
C GLU A 54 -12.49 2.12 -14.21
N TRP A 55 -12.37 2.98 -13.19
CA TRP A 55 -12.40 4.43 -13.39
C TRP A 55 -11.28 4.89 -14.35
N THR A 56 -10.07 4.38 -14.15
CA THR A 56 -8.91 4.69 -15.00
C THR A 56 -9.17 4.27 -16.44
N ARG A 57 -9.83 3.13 -16.66
CA ARG A 57 -10.21 2.65 -17.99
C ARG A 57 -11.22 3.57 -18.67
N GLN A 58 -12.28 3.95 -17.95
CA GLN A 58 -13.33 4.83 -18.48
C GLN A 58 -12.77 6.24 -18.77
N ARG A 59 -11.88 6.73 -17.91
CA ARG A 59 -11.30 8.08 -18.02
C ARG A 59 -10.15 8.19 -19.01
N TYR A 60 -9.27 7.19 -19.07
CA TYR A 60 -7.99 7.25 -19.78
C TYR A 60 -7.79 6.16 -20.83
N GLY A 61 -8.73 5.24 -20.98
CA GLY A 61 -8.68 4.15 -21.95
C GLY A 61 -7.99 2.88 -21.45
N LEU A 62 -7.98 1.86 -22.31
CA LEU A 62 -7.53 0.51 -21.99
C LEU A 62 -6.05 0.43 -21.61
N ILE A 63 -5.17 1.11 -22.35
CA ILE A 63 -3.71 1.02 -22.16
C ILE A 63 -3.33 1.48 -20.75
N THR A 64 -3.87 2.61 -20.31
CA THR A 64 -3.62 3.18 -18.98
C THR A 64 -4.16 2.28 -17.86
N ALA A 65 -5.33 1.66 -18.09
CA ALA A 65 -5.90 0.72 -17.13
C ALA A 65 -5.04 -0.54 -16.98
N LEU A 66 -4.53 -1.10 -18.10
CA LEU A 66 -3.63 -2.25 -18.07
C LEU A 66 -2.27 -1.89 -17.43
N TYR A 67 -1.75 -0.69 -17.70
CA TYR A 67 -0.56 -0.16 -17.02
C TYR A 67 -0.77 -0.11 -15.51
N LEU A 68 -1.86 0.51 -15.04
CA LEU A 68 -2.18 0.60 -13.61
C LEU A 68 -2.40 -0.79 -12.98
N SER A 69 -3.08 -1.69 -13.70
CA SER A 69 -3.31 -3.07 -13.26
C SER A 69 -2.00 -3.85 -13.11
N ALA A 70 -1.05 -3.68 -14.05
CA ALA A 70 0.27 -4.30 -13.96
C ALA A 70 1.06 -3.82 -12.73
N LEU A 71 1.05 -2.51 -12.45
CA LEU A 71 1.67 -1.95 -11.23
C LEU A 71 0.99 -2.45 -9.96
N THR A 72 -0.34 -2.58 -9.99
CA THR A 72 -1.13 -3.11 -8.87
C THR A 72 -0.79 -4.58 -8.60
N LEU A 73 -0.73 -5.42 -9.64
CA LEU A 73 -0.37 -6.83 -9.52
C LEU A 73 1.08 -7.00 -9.03
N LEU A 74 2.01 -6.17 -9.52
CA LEU A 74 3.40 -6.16 -9.03
C LEU A 74 3.46 -5.78 -7.55
N THR A 75 2.69 -4.77 -7.14
CA THR A 75 2.62 -4.33 -5.74
C THR A 75 2.07 -5.43 -4.85
N LEU A 76 0.96 -6.06 -5.22
CA LEU A 76 0.38 -7.17 -4.48
C LEU A 76 1.33 -8.37 -4.40
N PHE A 77 2.07 -8.65 -5.48
CA PHE A 77 3.11 -9.69 -5.50
C PHE A 77 4.23 -9.41 -4.50
N LEU A 78 4.79 -8.20 -4.52
CA LEU A 78 5.86 -7.80 -3.59
C LEU A 78 5.37 -7.78 -2.14
N TYR A 79 4.13 -7.37 -1.89
CA TYR A 79 3.51 -7.46 -0.56
C TYR A 79 3.37 -8.90 -0.07
N MET A 80 2.99 -9.83 -0.95
CA MET A 80 2.93 -11.26 -0.61
C MET A 80 4.33 -11.81 -0.25
N VAL A 81 5.38 -11.38 -0.97
CA VAL A 81 6.78 -11.74 -0.66
C VAL A 81 7.18 -11.19 0.71
N ALA A 82 6.86 -9.93 0.99
CA ALA A 82 7.17 -9.26 2.25
C ALA A 82 6.47 -9.94 3.44
N GLU A 83 5.20 -10.34 3.30
CA GLU A 83 4.46 -11.04 4.37
C GLU A 83 5.01 -12.44 4.64
N LEU A 84 5.27 -13.25 3.60
CA LEU A 84 5.86 -14.58 3.82
C LEU A 84 7.30 -14.51 4.35
N SER A 85 8.07 -13.48 3.97
CA SER A 85 9.39 -13.23 4.54
C SER A 85 9.29 -12.88 6.02
N ALA A 86 8.34 -12.01 6.38
CA ALA A 86 8.12 -11.58 7.75
C ALA A 86 7.78 -12.76 8.66
N ILE A 87 6.81 -13.60 8.27
CA ILE A 87 6.44 -14.75 9.12
C ILE A 87 7.55 -15.78 9.23
N GLY A 88 8.32 -16.01 8.16
CA GLY A 88 9.51 -16.86 8.21
C GLY A 88 10.52 -16.36 9.24
N GLN A 89 10.82 -15.06 9.22
CA GLN A 89 11.71 -14.43 10.19
C GLN A 89 11.15 -14.50 11.62
N VAL A 90 9.84 -14.31 11.84
CA VAL A 90 9.22 -14.43 13.18
C VAL A 90 9.43 -15.83 13.74
N VAL A 91 9.14 -16.85 12.93
CA VAL A 91 9.23 -18.25 13.36
C VAL A 91 10.67 -18.59 13.70
N THR A 92 11.62 -18.25 12.84
CA THR A 92 13.03 -18.53 13.09
C THR A 92 13.54 -17.78 14.32
N ALA A 93 13.18 -16.50 14.50
CA ALA A 93 13.59 -15.72 15.66
C ALA A 93 13.01 -16.27 16.98
N LEU A 94 11.72 -16.63 17.02
CA LEU A 94 11.06 -17.03 18.27
C LEU A 94 11.20 -18.51 18.62
N THR A 95 11.53 -19.38 17.65
CA THR A 95 11.55 -20.84 17.86
C THR A 95 12.87 -21.50 17.48
N GLY A 96 13.74 -20.82 16.72
CA GLY A 96 14.94 -21.42 16.12
C GLY A 96 14.67 -22.44 15.02
N LEU A 97 13.40 -22.63 14.61
CA LEU A 97 13.03 -23.56 13.55
C LEU A 97 13.36 -22.99 12.16
N ASP A 98 13.57 -23.89 11.21
CA ASP A 98 13.63 -23.54 9.79
C ASP A 98 12.28 -22.92 9.37
N ALA A 99 12.34 -21.75 8.74
CA ALA A 99 11.18 -21.01 8.28
C ALA A 99 10.44 -21.71 7.13
N LEU A 100 11.16 -22.47 6.29
CA LEU A 100 10.65 -22.99 5.03
C LEU A 100 9.38 -23.86 5.19
N PRO A 101 9.33 -24.86 6.10
CA PRO A 101 8.12 -25.67 6.27
C PRO A 101 6.92 -24.83 6.72
N VAL A 102 7.12 -23.84 7.58
CA VAL A 102 6.03 -23.01 8.10
C VAL A 102 5.47 -22.11 7.02
N VAL A 103 6.35 -21.47 6.23
CA VAL A 103 5.95 -20.63 5.09
C VAL A 103 5.18 -21.45 4.05
N ILE A 104 5.61 -22.69 3.75
CA ILE A 104 4.90 -23.58 2.82
C ILE A 104 3.52 -23.96 3.37
N VAL A 105 3.44 -24.37 4.64
CA VAL A 105 2.17 -24.76 5.27
C VAL A 105 1.19 -23.58 5.27
N GLU A 106 1.65 -22.40 5.67
CA GLU A 106 0.85 -21.17 5.61
C GLU A 106 0.35 -20.88 4.20
N ALA A 107 1.25 -20.86 3.22
CA ALA A 107 0.89 -20.58 1.83
C ALA A 107 -0.11 -21.59 1.28
N VAL A 108 0.03 -22.88 1.59
CA VAL A 108 -0.90 -23.92 1.14
C VAL A 108 -2.26 -23.78 1.82
N VAL A 109 -2.29 -23.64 3.14
CA VAL A 109 -3.55 -23.55 3.91
C VAL A 109 -4.34 -22.32 3.50
N THR A 110 -3.68 -21.16 3.42
CA THR A 110 -4.29 -19.89 2.98
C THR A 110 -4.85 -20.01 1.56
N THR A 111 -4.09 -20.60 0.65
CA THR A 111 -4.54 -20.82 -0.73
C THR A 111 -5.78 -21.70 -0.79
N ILE A 112 -5.83 -22.79 -0.02
CA ILE A 112 -6.97 -23.72 -0.04
C ILE A 112 -8.25 -23.01 0.41
N TYR A 113 -8.26 -22.39 1.59
CA TYR A 113 -9.50 -21.79 2.09
C TYR A 113 -9.89 -20.54 1.30
N THR A 114 -8.92 -19.76 0.80
CA THR A 114 -9.18 -18.57 -0.02
C THR A 114 -9.72 -18.96 -1.40
N SER A 115 -9.18 -20.02 -1.99
CA SER A 115 -9.66 -20.55 -3.27
C SER A 115 -11.06 -21.15 -3.16
N LEU A 116 -11.49 -21.62 -1.98
CA LEU A 116 -12.84 -22.14 -1.77
C LEU A 116 -13.83 -21.03 -1.38
N GLY A 117 -13.40 -20.11 -0.51
CA GLY A 117 -14.25 -19.10 0.11
C GLY A 117 -14.41 -17.79 -0.64
N GLY A 118 -13.41 -17.42 -1.44
CA GLY A 118 -13.32 -16.08 -2.01
C GLY A 118 -13.35 -14.97 -0.94
N PHE A 119 -13.76 -13.77 -1.38
CA PHE A 119 -13.67 -12.54 -0.59
C PHE A 119 -14.49 -12.55 0.72
N LYS A 120 -15.54 -13.37 0.82
CA LYS A 120 -16.39 -13.46 2.02
C LYS A 120 -15.68 -14.15 3.19
N ILE A 121 -14.84 -15.15 2.92
CA ILE A 121 -14.08 -15.82 3.98
C ILE A 121 -12.99 -14.88 4.51
N SER A 122 -12.33 -14.13 3.63
CA SER A 122 -11.34 -13.11 4.02
C SER A 122 -11.94 -12.04 4.96
N PHE A 123 -13.18 -11.60 4.74
CA PHE A 123 -13.87 -10.72 5.69
C PHE A 123 -14.14 -11.35 7.06
N LEU A 124 -14.43 -12.65 7.10
CA LEU A 124 -14.70 -13.35 8.35
C LEU A 124 -13.40 -13.54 9.14
N THR A 125 -12.31 -13.94 8.48
CA THR A 125 -10.99 -14.07 9.10
C THR A 125 -10.50 -12.72 9.63
N ASP A 126 -10.67 -11.64 8.86
CA ASP A 126 -10.34 -10.27 9.28
C ASP A 126 -11.04 -9.86 10.59
N ASN A 127 -12.33 -10.15 10.75
CA ASN A 127 -13.08 -9.74 11.96
C ASN A 127 -12.60 -10.47 13.22
N VAL A 128 -12.35 -11.77 13.10
CA VAL A 128 -11.81 -12.57 14.21
C VAL A 128 -10.44 -12.03 14.61
N GLN A 129 -9.58 -11.78 13.64
CA GLN A 129 -8.21 -11.32 13.89
C GLN A 129 -8.13 -9.88 14.39
N GLY A 130 -9.00 -8.99 13.89
CA GLY A 130 -9.11 -7.63 14.42
C GLY A 130 -9.42 -7.61 15.91
N THR A 131 -10.25 -8.54 16.38
CA THR A 131 -10.56 -8.72 17.80
C THR A 131 -9.35 -9.29 18.57
N MET A 132 -8.66 -10.27 17.98
CA MET A 132 -7.47 -10.87 18.60
C MET A 132 -6.30 -9.89 18.74
N ILE A 133 -6.12 -8.96 17.79
CA ILE A 133 -5.12 -7.88 17.86
C ILE A 133 -5.28 -7.08 19.15
N VAL A 134 -6.52 -6.73 19.52
CA VAL A 134 -6.78 -5.91 20.71
C VAL A 134 -6.31 -6.64 21.96
N GLY A 135 -6.65 -7.92 22.07
CA GLY A 135 -6.22 -8.77 23.18
C GLY A 135 -4.69 -8.88 23.27
N LEU A 136 -4.02 -9.08 22.13
CA LEU A 136 -2.56 -9.15 22.09
C LEU A 136 -1.92 -7.83 22.52
N ILE A 137 -2.37 -6.69 22.01
CA ILE A 137 -1.79 -5.40 22.37
C ILE A 137 -1.90 -5.17 23.87
N ILE A 138 -3.04 -5.51 24.48
CA ILE A 138 -3.22 -5.40 25.93
C ILE A 138 -2.22 -6.31 26.66
N ILE A 139 -2.14 -7.58 26.29
CA ILE A 139 -1.23 -8.55 26.94
C ILE A 139 0.23 -8.14 26.75
N ALA A 140 0.64 -7.79 25.54
CA ALA A 140 1.99 -7.38 25.20
C ALA A 140 2.37 -6.08 25.93
N THR A 141 1.49 -5.07 25.95
CA THR A 141 1.75 -3.79 26.63
C THR A 141 1.90 -4.00 28.14
N ILE A 142 1.01 -4.80 28.77
CA ILE A 142 1.10 -5.11 30.20
C ILE A 142 2.36 -5.91 30.49
N THR A 143 2.66 -6.94 29.70
CA THR A 143 3.81 -7.80 29.94
C THR A 143 5.11 -7.04 29.77
N VAL A 144 5.27 -6.30 28.67
CA VAL A 144 6.44 -5.46 28.44
C VAL A 144 6.59 -4.42 29.55
N GLY A 145 5.51 -3.74 29.95
CA GLY A 145 5.55 -2.73 31.01
C GLY A 145 5.87 -3.28 32.41
N VAL A 146 5.52 -4.54 32.71
CA VAL A 146 5.75 -5.16 34.02
C VAL A 146 7.07 -5.93 34.09
N LYS A 147 7.48 -6.57 32.99
CA LYS A 147 8.64 -7.49 32.96
C LYS A 147 9.91 -6.86 32.42
N THR A 148 9.82 -5.77 31.66
CA THR A 148 11.00 -5.14 31.08
C THR A 148 11.56 -4.10 32.03
N GLU A 149 12.81 -4.29 32.44
CA GLU A 149 13.54 -3.28 33.20
C GLU A 149 14.16 -2.26 32.22
N ILE A 150 13.65 -1.03 32.26
CA ILE A 150 14.20 0.07 31.47
C ILE A 150 15.38 0.67 32.21
N LYS A 151 16.55 0.72 31.57
CA LYS A 151 17.75 1.33 32.13
C LYS A 151 17.77 2.83 31.78
N PRO A 152 17.61 3.74 32.76
CA PRO A 152 17.53 5.18 32.47
C PRO A 152 18.77 5.73 31.74
N GLU A 153 19.94 5.15 32.01
CA GLU A 153 21.21 5.51 31.36
C GLU A 153 21.19 5.26 29.84
N LEU A 154 20.46 4.22 29.39
CA LEU A 154 20.30 3.91 27.96
C LEU A 154 19.34 4.87 27.26
N ILE A 155 18.43 5.52 27.99
CA ILE A 155 17.50 6.50 27.41
C ILE A 155 18.27 7.72 26.91
N GLU A 156 19.17 8.28 27.73
CA GLU A 156 19.93 9.47 27.35
C GLU A 156 21.06 9.16 26.37
N SER A 157 21.76 8.03 26.55
CA SER A 157 22.90 7.64 25.72
C SER A 157 22.48 7.16 24.32
N SER A 158 21.29 6.55 24.17
CA SER A 158 20.79 6.10 22.85
C SER A 158 20.45 7.25 21.90
N GLY A 159 20.16 8.44 22.42
CA GLY A 159 19.77 9.60 21.59
C GLY A 159 18.44 9.45 20.85
N LEU A 160 17.67 8.39 21.09
CA LEU A 160 16.41 8.07 20.37
C LEU A 160 15.25 9.04 20.67
N LEU A 161 15.40 9.88 21.70
CA LEU A 161 14.47 10.97 22.00
C LEU A 161 14.87 12.30 21.34
N LYS A 162 16.08 12.39 20.77
CA LYS A 162 16.58 13.60 20.13
C LYS A 162 16.15 13.62 18.65
N PRO A 163 15.93 14.81 18.07
CA PRO A 163 15.68 14.91 16.63
C PRO A 163 16.90 14.42 15.84
N ASN A 164 16.66 13.65 14.78
CA ASN A 164 17.70 13.21 13.85
C ASN A 164 17.31 13.48 12.39
N LEU A 165 18.30 13.50 11.50
CA LEU A 165 18.13 13.85 10.09
C LEU A 165 17.07 12.95 9.42
N VAL A 166 17.17 11.65 9.68
CA VAL A 166 16.25 10.63 9.19
C VAL A 166 14.81 10.94 9.60
N GLY A 167 14.56 11.25 10.88
CA GLY A 167 13.24 11.59 11.39
C GLY A 167 12.60 12.78 10.69
N TRP A 168 13.39 13.76 10.25
CA TRP A 168 12.91 14.89 9.44
C TRP A 168 12.59 14.51 8.01
N GLN A 169 13.43 13.69 7.37
CA GLN A 169 13.18 13.20 6.01
C GLN A 169 11.88 12.38 5.96
N LEU A 170 11.63 11.56 6.98
CA LEU A 170 10.44 10.70 7.07
C LEU A 170 9.12 11.46 7.13
N ILE A 171 9.10 12.71 7.63
CA ILE A 171 7.89 13.55 7.64
C ILE A 171 7.35 13.77 6.23
N TYR A 172 8.24 13.78 5.23
CA TYR A 172 7.83 13.89 3.84
C TYR A 172 7.72 12.52 3.16
N ILE A 173 8.73 11.66 3.33
CA ILE A 173 8.83 10.40 2.60
C ILE A 173 7.62 9.51 2.90
N LEU A 174 7.34 9.24 4.18
CA LEU A 174 6.33 8.25 4.55
C LEU A 174 4.91 8.65 4.17
N PRO A 175 4.44 9.90 4.37
CA PRO A 175 3.11 10.28 3.91
C PRO A 175 2.94 10.13 2.40
N ILE A 176 3.92 10.56 1.60
CA ILE A 176 3.83 10.48 0.13
C ILE A 176 3.88 9.02 -0.33
N ALA A 177 4.86 8.26 0.17
CA ALA A 177 5.05 6.84 -0.08
C ALA A 177 3.76 6.05 0.18
N ILE A 178 3.27 6.11 1.41
CA ILE A 178 2.14 5.27 1.85
C ILE A 178 0.83 5.74 1.22
N LEU A 179 0.60 7.05 1.14
CA LEU A 179 -0.62 7.59 0.53
C LEU A 179 -0.75 7.15 -0.92
N THR A 180 0.31 7.28 -1.71
CA THR A 180 0.27 6.92 -3.13
C THR A 180 0.15 5.41 -3.29
N ASN A 181 0.86 4.62 -2.49
CA ASN A 181 0.80 3.17 -2.56
C ASN A 181 -0.58 2.60 -2.21
N TYR A 182 -1.32 3.23 -1.30
CA TYR A 182 -2.69 2.83 -0.98
C TYR A 182 -3.62 2.82 -2.20
N PHE A 183 -3.38 3.64 -3.23
CA PHE A 183 -4.16 3.59 -4.45
C PHE A 183 -4.01 2.27 -5.22
N PHE A 184 -2.86 1.59 -5.12
CA PHE A 184 -2.63 0.28 -5.75
C PHE A 184 -3.23 -0.88 -4.94
N LEU A 185 -3.47 -0.69 -3.65
CA LEU A 185 -3.98 -1.76 -2.79
C LEU A 185 -5.51 -1.94 -2.96
N ALA A 186 -5.88 -2.77 -3.95
CA ALA A 186 -7.27 -3.05 -4.34
C ALA A 186 -8.16 -3.54 -3.18
N ASN A 187 -7.59 -4.21 -2.19
CA ASN A 187 -8.29 -4.66 -0.98
C ASN A 187 -8.87 -3.50 -0.15
N PHE A 188 -8.24 -2.30 -0.12
CA PHE A 188 -8.82 -1.13 0.54
C PHE A 188 -10.03 -0.59 -0.23
N TRP A 189 -9.92 -0.50 -1.56
CA TRP A 189 -11.02 -0.08 -2.42
C TRP A 189 -12.25 -0.97 -2.26
N LEU A 190 -12.08 -2.29 -2.34
CA LEU A 190 -13.17 -3.26 -2.21
C LEU A 190 -13.92 -3.09 -0.87
N ARG A 191 -13.20 -2.87 0.24
CA ARG A 191 -13.80 -2.63 1.55
C ARG A 191 -14.53 -1.28 1.62
N ALA A 192 -13.94 -0.23 1.05
CA ALA A 192 -14.56 1.09 1.02
C ALA A 192 -15.85 1.09 0.17
N PHE A 193 -15.84 0.43 -1.00
CA PHE A 193 -17.00 0.30 -1.88
C PHE A 193 -18.10 -0.60 -1.30
N ALA A 194 -17.78 -1.53 -0.41
CA ALA A 194 -18.77 -2.37 0.29
C ALA A 194 -19.55 -1.63 1.39
N SER A 195 -19.18 -0.39 1.74
CA SER A 195 -19.91 0.41 2.74
C SER A 195 -21.34 0.75 2.29
N LYS A 196 -22.31 0.68 3.21
CA LYS A 196 -23.73 0.95 2.92
C LYS A 196 -24.01 2.41 2.58
N THR A 197 -23.42 3.35 3.34
CA THR A 197 -23.59 4.78 3.16
C THR A 197 -22.25 5.51 3.28
N ASP A 198 -22.16 6.70 2.70
CA ASP A 198 -20.97 7.55 2.83
C ASP A 198 -20.74 7.96 4.31
N LYS A 199 -21.81 8.10 5.10
CA LYS A 199 -21.71 8.37 6.54
C LYS A 199 -21.07 7.20 7.29
N ASP A 200 -21.51 5.97 7.01
CA ASP A 200 -20.93 4.77 7.64
C ASP A 200 -19.47 4.59 7.25
N LEU A 201 -19.12 4.93 6.00
CA LEU A 201 -17.75 4.92 5.52
C LEU A 201 -16.86 5.89 6.31
N TRP A 202 -17.30 7.13 6.50
CA TRP A 202 -16.56 8.14 7.28
C TRP A 202 -16.35 7.72 8.73
N ILE A 203 -17.38 7.19 9.38
CA ILE A 203 -17.28 6.72 10.77
C ILE A 203 -16.31 5.53 10.84
N GLY A 204 -16.50 4.52 10.00
CA GLY A 204 -15.66 3.31 9.99
C GLY A 204 -14.18 3.63 9.74
N ILE A 205 -13.89 4.45 8.73
CA ILE A 205 -12.51 4.84 8.41
C ILE A 205 -11.89 5.72 9.50
N SER A 206 -12.65 6.63 10.12
CA SER A 206 -12.13 7.49 11.18
C SER A 206 -11.78 6.67 12.43
N VAL A 207 -12.64 5.74 12.84
CA VAL A 207 -12.37 4.83 13.97
C VAL A 207 -11.17 3.94 13.66
N ALA A 208 -11.10 3.38 12.44
CA ALA A 208 -9.97 2.57 12.02
C ALA A 208 -8.65 3.39 12.05
N THR A 209 -8.68 4.65 11.60
CA THR A 209 -7.50 5.53 11.59
C THR A 209 -6.95 5.74 13.01
N VAL A 210 -7.82 6.08 13.97
CA VAL A 210 -7.40 6.27 15.37
C VAL A 210 -6.85 4.97 15.95
N PHE A 211 -7.57 3.86 15.73
CA PHE A 211 -7.17 2.55 16.22
C PHE A 211 -5.80 2.12 15.67
N ILE A 212 -5.63 2.18 14.34
CA ILE A 212 -4.39 1.85 13.65
C ILE A 212 -3.24 2.71 14.16
N THR A 213 -3.45 4.02 14.36
CA THR A 213 -2.42 4.92 14.90
C THR A 213 -1.94 4.45 16.27
N ILE A 214 -2.86 4.10 17.17
CA ILE A 214 -2.53 3.62 18.52
C ILE A 214 -1.74 2.31 18.43
N VAL A 215 -2.24 1.34 17.66
CA VAL A 215 -1.59 0.03 17.50
C VAL A 215 -0.17 0.18 16.97
N LEU A 216 0.02 0.91 15.87
CA LEU A 216 1.32 1.09 15.23
C LEU A 216 2.30 1.85 16.12
N THR A 217 1.81 2.82 16.89
CA THR A 217 2.65 3.54 17.87
C THR A 217 3.12 2.59 18.96
N LEU A 218 2.25 1.74 19.50
CA LEU A 218 2.62 0.77 20.53
C LEU A 218 3.63 -0.26 20.02
N VAL A 219 3.42 -0.80 18.81
CA VAL A 219 4.36 -1.73 18.19
C VAL A 219 5.71 -1.05 17.93
N GLY A 220 5.73 0.17 17.41
CA GLY A 220 6.97 0.91 17.19
C GLY A 220 7.72 1.26 18.47
N VAL A 221 7.01 1.68 19.53
CA VAL A 221 7.62 1.96 20.84
C VAL A 221 8.28 0.72 21.44
N ALA A 222 7.82 -0.49 21.12
CA ALA A 222 8.48 -1.72 21.56
C ALA A 222 9.93 -1.82 21.05
N GLY A 223 10.26 -1.26 19.88
CA GLY A 223 11.64 -1.15 19.41
C GLY A 223 12.50 -0.19 20.25
N LEU A 224 11.93 0.94 20.72
CA LEU A 224 12.61 1.84 21.66
C LEU A 224 12.85 1.15 23.00
N VAL A 225 11.84 0.44 23.50
CA VAL A 225 11.93 -0.30 24.77
C VAL A 225 12.98 -1.41 24.68
N ALA A 226 13.09 -2.09 23.54
CA ALA A 226 14.16 -3.07 23.29
C ALA A 226 15.56 -2.45 23.38
N ALA A 227 15.75 -1.24 22.85
CA ALA A 227 17.02 -0.51 22.98
C ALA A 227 17.27 -0.05 24.43
N TRP A 228 16.24 0.44 25.13
CA TRP A 228 16.40 0.95 26.50
C TRP A 228 16.47 -0.13 27.58
N SER A 229 16.00 -1.35 27.31
CA SER A 229 16.23 -2.50 28.19
C SER A 229 17.63 -3.10 28.01
N GLY A 230 18.31 -2.74 26.91
CA GLY A 230 19.56 -3.36 26.47
C GLY A 230 19.36 -4.73 25.80
N ALA A 231 18.13 -5.07 25.38
CA ALA A 231 17.87 -6.24 24.55
C ALA A 231 18.50 -6.09 23.16
N TRP A 232 18.42 -4.90 22.58
CA TRP A 232 19.04 -4.53 21.31
C TRP A 232 20.28 -3.64 21.57
N PRO A 233 21.41 -3.81 20.85
CA PRO A 233 21.64 -4.63 19.64
C PRO A 233 21.92 -6.13 19.88
N GLY A 234 21.83 -6.63 21.11
CA GLY A 234 22.13 -8.03 21.44
C GLY A 234 23.64 -8.32 21.55
N ASP A 235 23.97 -9.60 21.77
CA ASP A 235 25.35 -10.13 21.81
C ASP A 235 25.41 -11.42 20.96
N PRO A 236 26.05 -11.41 19.77
CA PRO A 236 26.81 -10.32 19.15
C PRO A 236 25.90 -9.16 18.66
N PRO A 237 26.45 -7.92 18.53
CA PRO A 237 25.69 -6.77 18.06
C PRO A 237 25.13 -7.01 16.66
N GLN A 238 23.81 -7.01 16.53
CA GLN A 238 23.14 -7.09 15.24
C GLN A 238 22.86 -5.69 14.71
N GLU A 239 23.35 -5.39 13.50
CA GLU A 239 23.17 -4.09 12.86
C GLU A 239 21.73 -3.87 12.35
N ASP A 240 20.98 -4.95 12.09
CA ASP A 240 19.61 -4.84 11.63
C ASP A 240 18.64 -4.68 12.81
N GLY A 241 17.97 -3.52 12.87
CA GLY A 241 16.93 -3.21 13.86
C GLY A 241 15.61 -3.99 13.66
N SER A 242 15.44 -4.71 12.55
CA SER A 242 14.22 -5.47 12.24
C SER A 242 13.86 -6.51 13.30
N ILE A 243 14.87 -7.06 13.97
CA ILE A 243 14.73 -8.08 15.01
C ILE A 243 14.56 -7.51 16.43
N ALA A 244 14.66 -6.19 16.63
CA ALA A 244 14.70 -5.57 17.95
C ALA A 244 13.49 -5.95 18.83
N PHE A 245 12.30 -6.03 18.23
CA PHE A 245 11.09 -6.47 18.92
C PHE A 245 11.17 -7.93 19.39
N PHE A 246 11.74 -8.82 18.59
CA PHE A 246 11.85 -10.24 18.92
C PHE A 246 12.88 -10.48 20.02
N LEU A 247 13.99 -9.74 20.03
CA LEU A 247 14.96 -9.76 21.13
C LEU A 247 14.32 -9.32 22.46
N LEU A 248 13.40 -8.36 22.43
CA LEU A 248 12.63 -7.99 23.61
C LEU A 248 11.68 -9.12 24.06
N LEU A 249 11.07 -9.83 23.12
CA LEU A 249 10.17 -10.96 23.43
C LEU A 249 10.91 -12.14 24.07
N GLU A 250 12.17 -12.39 23.73
CA GLU A 250 12.99 -13.44 24.36
C GLU A 250 13.17 -13.24 25.88
N GLN A 251 13.07 -12.00 26.36
CA GLN A 251 13.14 -11.68 27.79
C GLN A 251 11.80 -11.94 28.52
N LEU A 252 10.73 -12.18 27.77
CA LEU A 252 9.40 -12.41 28.32
C LEU A 252 9.14 -13.90 28.60
N PRO A 253 8.19 -14.23 29.48
CA PRO A 253 7.83 -15.62 29.75
C PRO A 253 7.38 -16.37 28.49
N ASN A 254 7.78 -17.64 28.35
CA ASN A 254 7.49 -18.47 27.16
C ASN A 254 6.02 -18.52 26.74
N TRP A 255 5.07 -18.43 27.70
CA TRP A 255 3.65 -18.41 27.37
C TRP A 255 3.23 -17.15 26.61
N VAL A 256 3.88 -16.00 26.85
CA VAL A 256 3.66 -14.74 26.13
C VAL A 256 4.21 -14.86 24.71
N VAL A 257 5.42 -15.39 24.58
CA VAL A 257 6.05 -15.66 23.28
C VAL A 257 5.17 -16.57 22.43
N GLY A 258 4.61 -17.63 23.02
CA GLY A 258 3.68 -18.53 22.34
C GLY A 258 2.42 -17.82 21.83
N ILE A 259 1.83 -16.92 22.63
CA ILE A 259 0.68 -16.11 22.19
C ILE A 259 1.07 -15.19 21.03
N VAL A 260 2.22 -14.51 21.12
CA VAL A 260 2.69 -13.61 20.06
C VAL A 260 2.96 -14.37 18.76
N LEU A 261 3.54 -15.58 18.83
CA LEU A 261 3.79 -16.41 17.67
C LEU A 261 2.49 -16.83 16.97
N VAL A 262 1.52 -17.37 17.71
CA VAL A 262 0.20 -17.73 17.15
C VAL A 262 -0.46 -16.54 16.47
N MET A 263 -0.31 -15.37 17.06
CA MET A 263 -0.86 -14.13 16.53
C MET A 263 -0.14 -13.61 15.29
N ALA A 264 1.19 -13.70 15.25
CA ALA A 264 1.96 -13.34 14.06
C ALA A 264 1.55 -14.22 12.86
N VAL A 265 1.37 -15.53 13.09
CA VAL A 265 0.85 -16.46 12.07
C VAL A 265 -0.57 -16.08 11.68
N ALA A 266 -1.45 -15.77 12.64
CA ALA A 266 -2.81 -15.34 12.33
C ALA A 266 -2.80 -14.07 11.48
N LEU A 267 -2.03 -13.04 11.84
CA LEU A 267 -1.94 -11.79 11.08
C LEU A 267 -1.37 -11.98 9.69
N SER A 268 -0.34 -12.81 9.56
CA SER A 268 0.24 -13.16 8.26
C SER A 268 -0.81 -13.85 7.38
N THR A 269 -1.52 -14.86 7.92
CA THR A 269 -2.53 -15.61 7.16
C THR A 269 -3.68 -14.75 6.62
N ALA A 270 -4.21 -13.77 7.38
CA ALA A 270 -5.25 -12.88 6.81
C ALA A 270 -4.68 -11.81 5.88
N ALA A 271 -3.50 -11.26 6.18
CA ALA A 271 -2.86 -10.34 5.25
C ALA A 271 -2.63 -11.05 3.90
N PHE A 272 -2.13 -12.28 3.95
CA PHE A 272 -1.86 -13.09 2.77
C PHE A 272 -3.15 -13.49 2.03
N ASP A 273 -4.23 -13.91 2.73
CA ASP A 273 -5.51 -14.22 2.07
C ASP A 273 -6.15 -13.00 1.38
N SER A 274 -6.00 -11.83 1.98
CA SER A 274 -6.48 -10.56 1.44
C SER A 274 -5.71 -10.19 0.18
N LEU A 275 -4.40 -10.37 0.19
CA LEU A 275 -3.53 -10.10 -0.96
C LEU A 275 -3.79 -11.09 -2.11
N GLN A 276 -3.98 -12.37 -1.81
CA GLN A 276 -4.38 -13.39 -2.80
C GLN A 276 -5.73 -13.06 -3.43
N SER A 277 -6.73 -12.76 -2.60
CA SER A 277 -8.08 -12.41 -3.07
C SER A 277 -8.06 -11.14 -3.93
N ALA A 278 -7.28 -10.13 -3.54
CA ALA A 278 -7.08 -8.93 -4.33
C ALA A 278 -6.41 -9.25 -5.67
N THR A 279 -5.37 -10.08 -5.68
CA THR A 279 -4.67 -10.50 -6.91
C THR A 279 -5.60 -11.23 -7.87
N VAL A 280 -6.41 -12.18 -7.37
CA VAL A 280 -7.43 -12.88 -8.18
C VAL A 280 -8.45 -11.90 -8.74
N SER A 281 -8.95 -10.97 -7.92
CA SER A 281 -9.96 -9.98 -8.34
C SER A 281 -9.42 -9.04 -9.40
N THR A 282 -8.25 -8.44 -9.17
CA THR A 282 -7.56 -7.55 -10.13
C THR A 282 -7.27 -8.29 -11.43
N ALA A 283 -6.69 -9.49 -11.38
CA ALA A 283 -6.38 -10.26 -12.59
C ALA A 283 -7.66 -10.67 -13.35
N SER A 284 -8.71 -11.13 -12.66
CA SER A 284 -9.96 -11.53 -13.31
C SER A 284 -10.67 -10.34 -13.97
N ASN A 285 -10.80 -9.23 -13.25
CA ASN A 285 -11.55 -8.07 -13.72
C ASN A 285 -10.78 -7.28 -14.79
N ASP A 286 -9.52 -6.95 -14.54
CA ASP A 286 -8.79 -5.99 -15.37
C ASP A 286 -8.21 -6.63 -16.63
N LEU A 287 -7.64 -7.83 -16.52
CA LEU A 287 -7.04 -8.54 -17.66
C LEU A 287 -8.11 -9.29 -18.46
N PHE A 288 -9.01 -9.99 -17.77
CA PHE A 288 -9.92 -10.94 -18.41
C PHE A 288 -11.39 -10.49 -18.45
N ARG A 289 -11.75 -9.34 -17.88
CA ARG A 289 -13.13 -8.81 -17.81
C ARG A 289 -14.14 -9.83 -17.30
N ASN A 290 -13.72 -10.68 -16.36
CA ASN A 290 -14.53 -11.78 -15.83
C ASN A 290 -15.04 -12.76 -16.91
N ARG A 291 -14.39 -12.81 -18.09
CA ARG A 291 -14.74 -13.74 -19.19
C ARG A 291 -14.05 -15.10 -19.05
N LEU A 292 -12.96 -15.16 -18.28
CA LEU A 292 -12.34 -16.43 -17.93
C LEU A 292 -13.04 -17.03 -16.71
N ASN A 293 -13.17 -18.35 -16.70
CA ASN A 293 -13.66 -19.06 -15.54
C ASN A 293 -12.72 -18.83 -14.35
N ILE A 294 -13.29 -18.43 -13.21
CA ILE A 294 -12.58 -18.04 -11.98
C ILE A 294 -11.58 -19.09 -11.50
N TRP A 295 -11.82 -20.37 -11.81
CA TRP A 295 -10.92 -21.47 -11.47
C TRP A 295 -9.56 -21.38 -12.18
N PHE A 296 -9.51 -20.89 -13.42
CA PHE A 296 -8.24 -20.67 -14.12
C PHE A 296 -7.46 -19.51 -13.51
N VAL A 297 -8.15 -18.43 -13.11
CA VAL A 297 -7.52 -17.29 -12.45
C VAL A 297 -6.96 -17.70 -11.07
N ARG A 298 -7.73 -18.48 -10.31
CA ARG A 298 -7.26 -19.07 -9.04
C ARG A 298 -6.05 -19.97 -9.25
N GLY A 299 -6.07 -20.84 -10.26
CA GLY A 299 -4.92 -21.69 -10.62
C GLY A 299 -3.68 -20.88 -10.99
N ALA A 300 -3.82 -19.78 -11.73
CA ALA A 300 -2.71 -18.89 -12.05
C ALA A 300 -2.14 -18.21 -10.80
N VAL A 301 -2.98 -17.83 -9.83
CA VAL A 301 -2.50 -17.30 -8.55
C VAL A 301 -1.74 -18.37 -7.76
N VAL A 302 -2.19 -19.63 -7.75
CA VAL A 302 -1.41 -20.73 -7.14
C VAL A 302 -0.02 -20.86 -7.78
N LEU A 303 0.07 -20.72 -9.10
CA LEU A 303 1.37 -20.74 -9.79
C LEU A 303 2.26 -19.56 -9.40
N ILE A 304 1.68 -18.38 -9.14
CA ILE A 304 2.42 -17.19 -8.67
C ILE A 304 2.91 -17.36 -7.22
N ILE A 305 2.25 -18.15 -6.39
CA ILE A 305 2.68 -18.37 -5.00
C ILE A 305 4.04 -19.08 -4.94
N PHE A 306 4.37 -19.95 -5.90
CA PHE A 306 5.67 -20.61 -5.93
C PHE A 306 6.85 -19.62 -5.99
N PRO A 307 6.94 -18.68 -6.96
CA PRO A 307 7.98 -17.67 -6.95
C PRO A 307 7.88 -16.72 -5.75
N VAL A 308 6.69 -16.46 -5.20
CA VAL A 308 6.55 -15.67 -3.96
C VAL A 308 7.31 -16.34 -2.81
N VAL A 309 7.09 -17.64 -2.58
CA VAL A 309 7.77 -18.40 -1.53
C VAL A 309 9.30 -18.40 -1.75
N VAL A 310 9.76 -18.60 -2.98
CA VAL A 310 11.20 -18.60 -3.31
C VAL A 310 11.84 -17.25 -3.03
N LEU A 311 11.16 -16.14 -3.38
CA LEU A 311 11.68 -14.80 -3.14
C LEU A 311 11.60 -14.40 -1.67
N ALA A 312 10.58 -14.84 -0.94
CA ALA A 312 10.42 -14.56 0.49
C ALA A 312 11.61 -15.07 1.31
N LEU A 313 12.19 -16.21 0.92
CA LEU A 313 13.36 -16.80 1.58
C LEU A 313 14.67 -16.06 1.27
N LYS A 314 14.69 -15.22 0.24
CA LYS A 314 15.87 -14.48 -0.24
C LYS A 314 15.74 -12.98 -0.09
N ALA A 315 14.67 -12.51 0.57
CA ALA A 315 14.34 -11.11 0.64
C ALA A 315 15.41 -10.32 1.42
N PRO A 316 16.00 -9.25 0.84
CA PRO A 316 17.04 -8.45 1.50
C PRO A 316 16.51 -7.61 2.67
N GLY A 317 15.19 -7.34 2.72
CA GLY A 317 14.54 -6.67 3.85
C GLY A 317 13.06 -6.38 3.57
N ILE A 318 12.19 -6.58 4.57
CA ILE A 318 10.73 -6.39 4.44
C ILE A 318 10.40 -4.92 4.14
N LEU A 319 11.02 -3.99 4.89
CA LEU A 319 10.82 -2.57 4.70
C LEU A 319 11.25 -2.11 3.30
N GLN A 320 12.38 -2.62 2.81
CA GLN A 320 12.89 -2.28 1.48
C GLN A 320 11.91 -2.67 0.37
N ILE A 321 11.29 -3.86 0.47
CA ILE A 321 10.27 -4.30 -0.48
C ILE A 321 9.10 -3.32 -0.52
N TYR A 322 8.63 -2.82 0.63
CA TYR A 322 7.58 -1.80 0.67
C TYR A 322 8.02 -0.49 0.01
N LEU A 323 9.25 -0.06 0.24
CA LEU A 323 9.76 1.18 -0.35
C LEU A 323 9.87 1.14 -1.87
N ILE A 324 10.21 -0.02 -2.45
CA ILE A 324 10.23 -0.21 -3.92
C ILE A 324 8.83 0.05 -4.50
N THR A 325 7.79 -0.53 -3.88
CA THR A 325 6.40 -0.32 -4.32
C THR A 325 5.92 1.11 -4.06
N ASP A 326 6.36 1.71 -2.95
CA ASP A 326 6.02 3.08 -2.59
C ASP A 326 6.63 4.08 -3.59
N LEU A 327 7.87 3.87 -4.04
CA LEU A 327 8.50 4.74 -5.03
C LEU A 327 7.80 4.66 -6.39
N LEU A 328 7.42 3.44 -6.80
CA LEU A 328 6.70 3.19 -8.05
C LEU A 328 5.31 3.87 -8.06
N SER A 329 4.62 3.80 -6.93
CA SER A 329 3.32 4.46 -6.75
C SER A 329 3.44 5.97 -6.67
N ALA A 330 4.46 6.49 -5.96
CA ALA A 330 4.75 7.92 -5.89
C ALA A 330 5.04 8.54 -7.26
N ALA A 331 5.67 7.79 -8.17
CA ALA A 331 5.91 8.24 -9.55
C ALA A 331 4.61 8.31 -10.39
N THR A 332 3.67 7.39 -10.18
CA THR A 332 2.51 7.20 -11.07
C THR A 332 1.24 7.90 -10.59
N ILE A 333 0.93 7.79 -9.30
CA ILE A 333 -0.38 8.21 -8.75
C ILE A 333 -0.64 9.72 -8.85
N PRO A 334 0.32 10.62 -8.55
CA PRO A 334 0.11 12.05 -8.70
C PRO A 334 -0.33 12.43 -10.13
N VAL A 335 0.28 11.81 -11.14
CA VAL A 335 -0.03 12.02 -12.56
C VAL A 335 -1.43 11.51 -12.92
N LEU A 336 -1.83 10.39 -12.34
CA LEU A 336 -3.14 9.78 -12.51
C LEU A 336 -4.27 10.59 -11.86
N VAL A 337 -4.02 11.15 -10.67
CA VAL A 337 -4.99 11.93 -9.87
C VAL A 337 -5.36 13.26 -10.54
N ILE A 338 -4.49 13.84 -11.38
CA ILE A 338 -4.77 15.10 -12.10
C ILE A 338 -6.11 15.05 -12.85
N GLY A 339 -6.42 13.94 -13.53
CA GLY A 339 -7.69 13.81 -14.27
C GLY A 339 -8.89 13.36 -13.44
N LEU A 340 -8.78 13.25 -12.10
CA LEU A 340 -9.96 13.20 -11.22
C LEU A 340 -10.73 14.53 -11.23
N SER A 341 -10.03 15.65 -11.47
CA SER A 341 -10.67 16.96 -11.59
C SER A 341 -11.21 17.19 -13.01
N ASP A 342 -12.49 17.58 -13.10
CA ASP A 342 -13.19 17.79 -14.36
C ASP A 342 -12.64 18.99 -15.17
N ARG A 343 -11.78 19.81 -14.55
CA ARG A 343 -11.07 20.92 -15.22
C ARG A 343 -9.99 20.43 -16.19
N PHE A 344 -9.41 19.26 -15.93
CA PHE A 344 -8.33 18.68 -16.73
C PHE A 344 -8.87 17.71 -17.79
N TYR A 345 -9.91 18.12 -18.53
CA TYR A 345 -10.52 17.29 -19.59
C TYR A 345 -9.55 16.95 -20.73
N TRP A 346 -8.53 17.79 -20.94
CA TRP A 346 -7.47 17.60 -21.92
C TRP A 346 -6.40 16.59 -21.51
N TRP A 347 -6.38 16.13 -20.25
CA TRP A 347 -5.45 15.10 -19.77
C TRP A 347 -5.89 13.72 -20.28
N ARG A 348 -5.02 12.99 -20.98
CA ARG A 348 -5.28 11.67 -21.55
C ARG A 348 -4.42 10.61 -20.87
N GLY A 349 -4.62 9.36 -21.26
CA GLY A 349 -3.87 8.23 -20.72
C GLY A 349 -2.39 8.21 -21.09
N PHE A 350 -2.04 8.82 -22.22
CA PHE A 350 -0.66 8.92 -22.67
C PHE A 350 0.21 9.68 -21.66
N GLU A 351 -0.28 10.82 -21.15
CA GLU A 351 0.40 11.62 -20.13
C GLU A 351 0.59 10.85 -18.83
N VAL A 352 -0.37 9.99 -18.45
CA VAL A 352 -0.28 9.16 -17.25
C VAL A 352 0.81 8.10 -17.37
N VAL A 353 0.90 7.40 -18.50
CA VAL A 353 1.91 6.36 -18.71
C VAL A 353 3.31 6.97 -18.84
N VAL A 354 3.46 8.02 -19.67
CA VAL A 354 4.76 8.69 -19.85
C VAL A 354 5.19 9.41 -18.57
N GLY A 355 4.25 10.02 -17.84
CA GLY A 355 4.53 10.61 -16.54
C GLY A 355 4.99 9.57 -15.53
N GLY A 356 4.29 8.45 -15.37
CA GLY A 356 4.69 7.39 -14.44
C GLY A 356 6.10 6.84 -14.72
N LEU A 357 6.39 6.50 -15.99
CA LEU A 357 7.72 6.04 -16.41
C LEU A 357 8.79 7.14 -16.29
N GLY A 358 8.41 8.38 -16.61
CA GLY A 358 9.26 9.55 -16.47
C GLY A 358 9.61 9.87 -15.02
N GLY A 359 8.72 9.61 -14.06
CA GLY A 359 8.99 9.73 -12.64
C GLY A 359 10.10 8.78 -12.19
N ILE A 360 10.03 7.50 -12.58
CA ILE A 360 11.08 6.51 -12.31
C ILE A 360 12.40 6.92 -12.97
N LEU A 361 12.36 7.38 -14.22
CA LEU A 361 13.54 7.89 -14.92
C LEU A 361 14.14 9.12 -14.22
N THR A 362 13.31 9.98 -13.63
CA THR A 362 13.78 11.16 -12.89
C THR A 362 14.51 10.76 -11.62
N VAL A 363 14.08 9.69 -10.93
CA VAL A 363 14.83 9.12 -9.80
C VAL A 363 16.21 8.62 -10.26
N PHE A 364 16.26 7.91 -11.38
CA PHE A 364 17.53 7.44 -11.96
C PHE A 364 18.48 8.61 -12.30
N ILE A 365 17.96 9.65 -12.96
CA ILE A 365 18.72 10.85 -13.31
C ILE A 365 19.22 11.55 -12.05
N PHE A 366 18.35 11.73 -11.05
CA PHE A 366 18.70 12.33 -9.76
C PHE A 366 19.80 11.52 -9.07
N GLY A 367 19.64 10.20 -8.94
CA GLY A 367 20.63 9.34 -8.30
C GLY A 367 21.97 9.33 -9.04
N THR A 368 21.94 9.33 -10.38
CA THR A 368 23.16 9.38 -11.20
C THR A 368 23.93 10.69 -10.99
N ILE A 369 23.22 11.82 -10.88
CA ILE A 369 23.83 13.13 -10.63
C ILE A 369 24.33 13.23 -9.18
N TYR A 370 23.53 12.76 -8.23
CA TYR A 370 23.82 12.86 -6.80
C TYR A 370 25.02 12.00 -6.39
N TYR A 371 25.09 10.75 -6.86
CA TYR A 371 26.17 9.82 -6.54
C TYR A 371 27.33 9.83 -7.55
N GLY A 372 27.18 10.54 -8.67
CA GLY A 372 28.17 10.57 -9.74
C GLY A 372 28.36 9.24 -10.48
N SER A 373 27.44 8.27 -10.30
CA SER A 373 27.51 6.94 -10.91
C SER A 373 26.12 6.47 -11.37
N ALA A 374 26.04 5.99 -12.61
CA ALA A 374 24.83 5.40 -13.17
C ALA A 374 24.41 4.12 -12.44
N GLN A 375 25.38 3.35 -11.91
CA GLN A 375 25.10 2.14 -11.15
C GLN A 375 24.34 2.50 -9.86
N LYS A 376 24.89 3.44 -9.06
CA LYS A 376 24.25 3.93 -7.84
C LYS A 376 22.90 4.60 -8.09
N GLY A 377 22.75 5.26 -9.25
CA GLY A 377 21.46 5.78 -9.68
C GLY A 377 20.41 4.69 -9.94
N GLY A 378 20.83 3.53 -10.45
CA GLY A 378 19.96 2.35 -10.61
C GLY A 378 19.63 1.69 -9.28
N GLU A 379 20.62 1.53 -8.41
CA GLU A 379 20.46 1.00 -7.04
C GLU A 379 19.50 1.87 -6.21
N LEU A 380 19.46 3.19 -6.44
CA LEU A 380 18.50 4.11 -5.81
C LEU A 380 17.03 3.86 -6.21
N ILE A 381 16.77 3.36 -7.43
CA ILE A 381 15.39 3.05 -7.86
C ILE A 381 14.80 1.93 -7.00
N ILE A 382 15.63 0.97 -6.61
CA ILE A 382 15.22 -0.13 -5.75
C ILE A 382 15.52 0.13 -4.27
N LEU A 383 16.00 1.34 -3.95
CA LEU A 383 16.48 1.73 -2.62
C LEU A 383 17.36 0.63 -2.01
N GLU A 384 18.39 0.20 -2.75
CA GLU A 384 19.25 -0.92 -2.35
C GLU A 384 19.89 -0.70 -0.98
N GLU A 385 20.39 0.52 -0.76
CA GLU A 385 20.96 0.96 0.52
C GLU A 385 19.88 1.31 1.57
N GLY A 386 18.61 1.05 1.26
CA GLY A 386 17.46 1.35 2.10
C GLY A 386 17.13 2.84 2.17
N LEU A 387 16.42 3.22 3.24
CA LEU A 387 16.01 4.60 3.47
C LEU A 387 17.08 5.44 4.20
N TYR A 388 18.19 4.82 4.65
CA TYR A 388 18.90 5.28 5.86
C TYR A 388 20.44 5.24 5.79
N THR A 389 21.04 5.64 4.68
CA THR A 389 22.50 5.85 4.55
C THR A 389 22.98 7.15 5.22
N GLY A 390 22.08 7.90 5.87
CA GLY A 390 22.37 9.21 6.43
C GLY A 390 22.58 10.30 5.37
N ASP A 391 22.27 10.01 4.10
CA ASP A 391 22.34 10.93 2.98
C ASP A 391 20.94 11.45 2.58
N TRP A 392 20.91 12.32 1.56
CA TRP A 392 19.68 12.89 1.01
C TRP A 392 19.15 12.12 -0.21
N GLY A 393 19.71 10.94 -0.51
CA GLY A 393 19.38 10.14 -1.68
C GLY A 393 17.96 9.61 -1.64
N ALA A 394 17.58 8.90 -0.58
CA ALA A 394 16.23 8.35 -0.43
C ALA A 394 15.16 9.48 -0.39
N PHE A 395 15.44 10.56 0.34
CA PHE A 395 14.57 11.76 0.33
C PHE A 395 14.43 12.35 -1.07
N GLY A 396 15.55 12.53 -1.76
CA GLY A 396 15.57 13.05 -3.11
C GLY A 396 14.83 12.16 -4.10
N ALA A 397 14.90 10.83 -3.96
CA ALA A 397 14.13 9.89 -4.78
C ALA A 397 12.61 10.09 -4.61
N PHE A 398 12.12 10.19 -3.37
CA PHE A 398 10.70 10.41 -3.08
C PHE A 398 10.19 11.81 -3.44
N VAL A 399 11.07 12.80 -3.62
CA VAL A 399 10.73 14.10 -4.21
C VAL A 399 10.78 14.02 -5.74
N ALA A 400 11.82 13.41 -6.30
CA ALA A 400 12.06 13.29 -7.74
C ALA A 400 11.00 12.46 -8.45
N ALA A 401 10.52 11.37 -7.83
CA ALA A 401 9.49 10.51 -8.40
C ALA A 401 8.18 11.26 -8.72
N PRO A 402 7.48 11.89 -7.75
CA PRO A 402 6.22 12.58 -8.02
C PRO A 402 6.42 13.85 -8.86
N VAL A 403 7.47 14.64 -8.58
CA VAL A 403 7.74 15.88 -9.32
C VAL A 403 8.13 15.58 -10.76
N GLY A 404 9.05 14.64 -10.95
CA GLY A 404 9.44 14.13 -12.26
C GLY A 404 8.25 13.57 -13.01
N GLY A 405 7.40 12.78 -12.37
CA GLY A 405 6.24 12.21 -13.02
C GLY A 405 5.27 13.27 -13.56
N VAL A 406 5.03 14.32 -12.77
CA VAL A 406 4.20 15.45 -13.22
C VAL A 406 4.87 16.22 -14.36
N ILE A 407 6.16 16.52 -14.26
CA ILE A 407 6.93 17.22 -15.32
C ILE A 407 6.88 16.43 -16.62
N TRP A 408 7.20 15.14 -16.59
CA TRP A 408 7.15 14.28 -17.77
C TRP A 408 5.72 14.14 -18.32
N GLY A 409 4.71 14.14 -17.46
CA GLY A 409 3.31 14.22 -17.90
C GLY A 409 2.99 15.49 -18.68
N PHE A 410 3.47 16.66 -18.23
CA PHE A 410 3.31 17.92 -18.95
C PHE A 410 4.16 18.00 -20.23
N ILE A 411 5.36 17.41 -20.24
CA ILE A 411 6.17 17.26 -21.45
C ILE A 411 5.42 16.39 -22.47
N ALA A 412 4.86 15.26 -22.04
CA ALA A 412 4.06 14.38 -22.88
C ALA A 412 2.83 15.10 -23.46
N LEU A 413 2.17 15.94 -22.65
CA LEU A 413 1.09 16.80 -23.11
C LEU A 413 1.57 17.76 -24.20
N ALA A 414 2.68 18.47 -23.98
CA ALA A 414 3.23 19.42 -24.95
C ALA A 414 3.59 18.73 -26.27
N VAL A 415 4.21 17.55 -26.20
CA VAL A 415 4.53 16.72 -27.37
C VAL A 415 3.27 16.30 -28.11
N ARG A 416 2.24 15.83 -27.41
CA ARG A 416 0.98 15.43 -28.03
C ARG A 416 0.26 16.61 -28.69
N LEU A 417 0.13 17.73 -27.99
CA LEU A 417 -0.52 18.93 -28.53
C LEU A 417 0.27 19.50 -29.70
N GLY A 418 1.61 19.50 -29.62
CA GLY A 418 2.49 19.90 -30.72
C GLY A 418 2.34 19.01 -31.96
N TYR A 419 2.27 17.68 -31.77
CA TYR A 419 2.03 16.73 -32.84
C TYR A 419 0.64 16.91 -33.47
N GLN A 420 -0.40 17.06 -32.66
CA GLN A 420 -1.77 17.30 -33.14
C GLN A 420 -1.89 18.64 -33.88
N TYR A 421 -1.19 19.68 -33.41
CA TYR A 421 -1.12 20.97 -34.10
C TYR A 421 -0.38 20.88 -35.44
N ALA A 422 0.73 20.16 -35.49
CA ALA A 422 1.47 19.92 -36.72
C ALA A 422 0.62 19.14 -37.74
N GLN A 423 -0.07 18.08 -37.29
CA GLN A 423 -1.01 17.34 -38.15
C GLN A 423 -2.16 18.20 -38.63
N SER A 424 -2.78 19.01 -37.78
CA SER A 424 -3.88 19.89 -38.20
C SER A 424 -3.44 20.93 -39.23
N ARG A 425 -2.20 21.41 -39.12
CA ARG A 425 -1.58 22.30 -40.11
C ARG A 425 -1.29 21.61 -41.44
N ILE A 426 -0.78 20.36 -41.40
CA ILE A 426 -0.47 19.57 -42.60
C ILE A 426 -1.73 19.13 -43.35
N HIS A 427 -2.78 18.72 -42.61
CA HIS A 427 -4.03 18.22 -43.19
C HIS A 427 -5.11 19.30 -43.37
N HIS A 428 -4.79 20.57 -43.06
CA HIS A 428 -5.75 21.69 -43.08
C HIS A 428 -7.04 21.43 -42.30
N THR A 429 -6.98 20.64 -41.23
CA THR A 429 -8.10 20.34 -40.34
C THR A 429 -8.11 21.28 -39.14
N ARG A 430 -9.27 21.42 -38.46
CA ARG A 430 -9.37 22.22 -37.22
C ARG A 430 -8.65 21.49 -36.08
N PHE A 431 -7.89 22.23 -35.28
CA PHE A 431 -7.32 21.74 -34.02
C PHE A 431 -8.43 21.61 -32.97
N ASP A 432 -8.75 20.38 -32.59
CA ASP A 432 -9.86 19.99 -31.70
C ASP A 432 -9.36 19.39 -30.36
N ALA A 433 -8.04 19.30 -30.16
CA ALA A 433 -7.43 18.61 -29.02
C ALA A 433 -7.75 19.22 -27.64
N LEU A 434 -8.18 20.49 -27.60
CA LEU A 434 -8.62 21.21 -26.41
C LEU A 434 -10.13 21.47 -26.40
N ASP A 435 -10.89 20.89 -27.31
CA ASP A 435 -12.35 20.99 -27.26
C ASP A 435 -12.88 20.09 -26.12
N ARG A 436 -13.84 20.62 -25.35
CA ARG A 436 -14.47 19.84 -24.28
C ARG A 436 -15.22 18.67 -24.92
N PRO A 437 -15.10 17.44 -24.38
CA PRO A 437 -15.89 16.31 -24.87
C PRO A 437 -17.38 16.65 -24.74
N TYR A 438 -18.11 16.55 -25.86
CA TYR A 438 -19.56 16.78 -25.88
C TYR A 438 -20.24 15.61 -25.18
N PHE A 439 -20.78 15.84 -23.97
CA PHE A 439 -21.66 14.88 -23.31
C PHE A 439 -23.01 14.91 -24.01
N ALA A 440 -23.19 14.09 -25.03
CA ALA A 440 -24.51 13.81 -25.58
C ALA A 440 -25.29 12.96 -24.55
N GLY A 441 -26.14 13.60 -23.74
CA GLY A 441 -27.13 12.90 -22.91
C GLY A 441 -27.15 13.28 -21.44
N VAL A 442 -27.47 14.53 -21.12
CA VAL A 442 -28.38 14.84 -20.01
C VAL A 442 -29.36 15.85 -20.59
N VAL A 443 -30.52 15.37 -21.02
CA VAL A 443 -31.66 16.26 -21.23
C VAL A 443 -31.88 16.96 -19.90
N SER A 444 -31.82 18.28 -19.94
CA SER A 444 -32.10 19.17 -18.83
C SER A 444 -33.50 18.91 -18.25
N GLU A 445 -33.61 18.04 -17.24
CA GLU A 445 -34.76 17.99 -16.33
C GLU A 445 -34.74 19.17 -15.35
N GLU A 446 -34.59 20.39 -15.87
CA GLU A 446 -34.75 21.64 -15.09
C GLU A 446 -35.79 22.57 -15.71
N ARG A 447 -36.59 22.08 -16.67
CA ARG A 447 -37.78 22.77 -17.16
C ARG A 447 -38.89 21.76 -17.36
N ASP A 448 -39.53 21.37 -16.26
CA ASP A 448 -40.97 21.08 -16.20
C ASP A 448 -41.34 20.81 -14.74
N ALA A 449 -41.42 21.89 -13.96
CA ALA A 449 -42.27 21.89 -12.79
C ALA A 449 -43.72 22.04 -13.25
N ILE A 450 -44.60 21.19 -12.68
CA ILE A 450 -46.07 21.17 -12.65
C ILE A 450 -46.68 19.95 -13.38
N ASN A 451 -46.85 18.83 -12.66
CA ASN A 451 -48.17 18.30 -12.31
C ASN A 451 -48.07 17.14 -11.29
N PRO A 452 -48.72 17.20 -10.11
CA PRO A 452 -48.75 16.11 -9.16
C PRO A 452 -50.00 15.25 -9.37
N GLN A 453 -49.91 14.17 -10.15
CA GLN A 453 -50.87 13.07 -10.16
C GLN A 453 -50.33 11.95 -11.06
N ASP A 454 -49.78 10.91 -10.43
CA ASP A 454 -50.01 9.49 -10.73
C ASP A 454 -48.93 8.64 -10.05
N GLU A 455 -49.22 8.22 -8.82
CA GLU A 455 -48.71 6.96 -8.30
C GLU A 455 -49.25 5.82 -9.18
N VAL A 456 -48.37 4.91 -9.62
CA VAL A 456 -48.44 3.45 -9.40
C VAL A 456 -47.46 2.70 -10.31
N ALA A 457 -46.68 1.82 -9.67
CA ALA A 457 -46.04 0.60 -10.18
C ALA A 457 -44.88 0.71 -11.20
N SER A 458 -43.65 0.54 -10.67
CA SER A 458 -42.73 -0.47 -11.19
C SER A 458 -41.59 -0.72 -10.20
N ALA A 459 -41.81 -1.63 -9.27
CA ALA A 459 -40.73 -2.32 -8.58
C ALA A 459 -39.96 -3.19 -9.59
N LYS A 460 -38.67 -2.89 -9.84
CA LYS A 460 -37.75 -3.84 -10.46
C LYS A 460 -36.40 -3.85 -9.74
N SER A 461 -36.28 -4.86 -8.88
CA SER A 461 -35.13 -5.74 -8.70
C SER A 461 -33.75 -5.10 -8.65
N THR A 462 -33.31 -4.85 -7.42
CA THR A 462 -31.91 -4.84 -7.00
C THR A 462 -31.17 -6.07 -7.52
N GLY A 463 -30.29 -5.88 -8.51
CA GLY A 463 -29.34 -6.89 -8.94
C GLY A 463 -28.31 -7.15 -7.84
N LYS A 464 -28.51 -8.23 -7.07
CA LYS A 464 -27.43 -8.90 -6.35
C LYS A 464 -26.55 -9.61 -7.37
N PHE A 465 -25.27 -9.27 -7.47
CA PHE A 465 -24.29 -10.14 -8.10
C PHE A 465 -22.98 -10.22 -7.31
N PHE A 466 -22.39 -11.41 -7.42
CA PHE A 466 -21.48 -12.12 -6.52
C PHE A 466 -20.02 -11.71 -6.61
#